data_AF-A0A9E1B8N5-F1
#
_entry.id   AF-A0A9E1B8N5-F1
#
_cell.length_a   1.000
_cell.length_b   1.000
_cell.length_c   1.000
_cell.angle_alpha   90.00
_cell.angle_beta   90.00
_cell.angle_gamma   90.00
#
_symmetry.space_group_name_H-M   'P 1'
#
loop_
_entity.id
_entity.type
_entity.pdbx_description
1 polymer ?
#
loop_
_entity_poly.entity_id
_entity_poly.type
_entity_poly.pdbx_seq_one_letter_code
_entity_poly.pdbx_strand_id
1 'polypeptide(L)'
;MTIENLTHIINGQILNNPSISSVTSFAFEAKNIKRGYALIATQSDQIAPAIKQGAYAIISEEDITPSDDEIAFIKVASLQTAIIKLMRFEAIHKNIKFCAVNPFIKALLEKSHLEKNAHVIPENLTELFYKIFHANLFDTFFSDDTRILQRLSLLYETAWTDTNISVLNPSSIFFTTLIYDDKYYQNLSIPRVFAGMFCGLLGYLKKNNIGFKVTESRISSHFDPVFIDKDFKPVGFGSSFRAVIAEEDEELFLTESIFLRRNFSESELKFCLPKDNTLKVENAIFYENLDEIKKLQNFVYALVLCKKEELLDSLSQSKEQGGLF
;
A
#
# COMPACT_ATOMS: atom_id res chain seq x y z
N MET A 1 -25.74 -16.53 -0.01
CA MET A 1 -25.19 -17.38 -1.08
C MET A 1 -25.61 -18.82 -0.84
N THR A 2 -26.18 -19.53 -1.81
CA THR A 2 -26.52 -20.96 -1.64
C THR A 2 -25.26 -21.80 -1.50
N ILE A 3 -25.34 -22.95 -0.83
CA ILE A 3 -24.20 -23.88 -0.69
C ILE A 3 -23.73 -24.36 -2.06
N GLU A 4 -24.65 -24.60 -3.00
CA GLU A 4 -24.33 -24.97 -4.37
C GLU A 4 -23.51 -23.88 -5.09
N ASN A 5 -23.99 -22.63 -5.06
CA ASN A 5 -23.27 -21.51 -5.69
C ASN A 5 -21.91 -21.28 -5.01
N LEU A 6 -21.86 -21.35 -3.68
CA LEU A 6 -20.61 -21.23 -2.92
C LEU A 6 -19.60 -22.28 -3.39
N THR A 7 -20.02 -23.55 -3.40
CA THR A 7 -19.20 -24.69 -3.81
C THR A 7 -18.70 -24.51 -5.24
N HIS A 8 -19.57 -24.06 -6.16
CA HIS A 8 -19.18 -23.79 -7.54
C HIS A 8 -18.17 -22.65 -7.66
N ILE A 9 -18.42 -21.50 -6.99
CA ILE A 9 -17.54 -20.32 -7.05
C ILE A 9 -16.14 -20.66 -6.55
N ILE A 10 -16.02 -21.41 -5.45
CA ILE A 10 -14.71 -21.73 -4.87
C ILE A 10 -14.05 -22.97 -5.49
N ASN A 11 -14.71 -23.61 -6.47
CA ASN A 11 -14.38 -24.96 -6.97
C ASN A 11 -14.17 -25.96 -5.82
N GLY A 12 -15.10 -25.95 -4.86
CA GLY A 12 -15.09 -26.86 -3.73
C GLY A 12 -15.71 -28.21 -4.08
N GLN A 13 -15.37 -29.21 -3.28
CA GLN A 13 -16.03 -30.50 -3.22
C GLN A 13 -16.82 -30.56 -1.92
N ILE A 14 -18.14 -30.69 -2.03
CA ILE A 14 -18.98 -30.95 -0.86
C ILE A 14 -18.78 -32.39 -0.39
N LEU A 15 -18.58 -32.59 0.91
CA LEU A 15 -18.22 -33.88 1.51
C LEU A 15 -19.41 -34.62 2.13
N ASN A 16 -20.55 -33.95 2.28
CA ASN A 16 -21.78 -34.50 2.83
C ASN A 16 -23.02 -33.97 2.09
N ASN A 17 -24.22 -34.37 2.55
CA ASN A 17 -25.49 -33.87 2.04
C ASN A 17 -26.16 -32.98 3.12
N PRO A 18 -25.72 -31.72 3.27
CA PRO A 18 -26.12 -30.87 4.39
C PRO A 18 -27.59 -30.46 4.33
N SER A 19 -28.20 -30.29 5.51
CA SER A 19 -29.56 -29.74 5.63
C SER A 19 -29.61 -28.23 5.37
N ILE A 20 -28.53 -27.49 5.68
CA ILE A 20 -28.46 -26.06 5.39
C ILE A 20 -28.30 -25.82 3.88
N SER A 21 -29.10 -24.90 3.34
CA SER A 21 -29.08 -24.57 1.90
C SER A 21 -28.28 -23.32 1.54
N SER A 22 -27.90 -22.47 2.52
CA SER A 22 -27.19 -21.21 2.25
C SER A 22 -26.41 -20.65 3.43
N VAL A 23 -25.44 -19.79 3.13
CA VAL A 23 -24.70 -18.96 4.09
C VAL A 23 -24.88 -17.48 3.79
N THR A 24 -24.80 -16.64 4.81
CA THR A 24 -24.99 -15.19 4.72
C THR A 24 -23.69 -14.41 4.83
N SER A 25 -22.65 -14.97 5.45
CA SER A 25 -21.33 -14.35 5.60
C SER A 25 -20.26 -15.40 5.92
N PHE A 26 -19.04 -14.95 6.17
CA PHE A 26 -17.87 -15.78 6.42
C PHE A 26 -17.12 -15.29 7.66
N ALA A 27 -16.40 -16.19 8.30
CA ALA A 27 -15.44 -15.88 9.36
C ALA A 27 -14.17 -16.72 9.19
N PHE A 28 -13.06 -16.22 9.71
CA PHE A 28 -11.75 -16.91 9.73
C PHE A 28 -11.39 -17.45 11.12
N GLU A 29 -12.18 -17.13 12.13
CA GLU A 29 -11.96 -17.55 13.50
C GLU A 29 -13.29 -17.96 14.11
N ALA A 30 -13.29 -19.04 14.89
CA ALA A 30 -14.51 -19.56 15.50
C ALA A 30 -15.25 -18.49 16.31
N LYS A 31 -14.55 -17.68 17.12
CA LYS A 31 -15.13 -16.61 17.95
C LYS A 31 -15.92 -15.53 17.19
N ASN A 32 -15.73 -15.43 15.87
CA ASN A 32 -16.42 -14.46 15.02
C ASN A 32 -17.63 -15.07 14.29
N ILE A 33 -17.90 -16.37 14.50
CA ILE A 33 -19.04 -17.07 13.91
C ILE A 33 -20.34 -16.53 14.49
N LYS A 34 -21.30 -16.30 13.59
CA LYS A 34 -22.70 -16.02 13.92
C LYS A 34 -23.57 -16.98 13.14
N ARG A 35 -24.84 -17.09 13.54
CA ARG A 35 -25.83 -17.87 12.81
C ARG A 35 -25.83 -17.46 11.33
N GLY A 36 -25.73 -18.44 10.43
CA GLY A 36 -25.67 -18.21 8.99
C GLY A 36 -24.26 -18.12 8.40
N TYR A 37 -23.20 -18.13 9.21
CA TYR A 37 -21.84 -17.90 8.72
C TYR A 37 -21.16 -19.21 8.32
N ALA A 38 -20.30 -19.14 7.30
CA ALA A 38 -19.31 -20.17 7.00
C ALA A 38 -17.99 -19.89 7.75
N LEU A 39 -17.32 -20.93 8.25
CA LEU A 39 -15.91 -20.83 8.64
C LEU A 39 -15.02 -21.09 7.42
N ILE A 40 -14.07 -20.21 7.18
CA ILE A 40 -12.89 -20.45 6.34
C ILE A 40 -11.78 -20.93 7.27
N ALA A 41 -11.61 -22.25 7.38
CA ALA A 41 -10.75 -22.89 8.37
C ALA A 41 -9.31 -22.95 7.87
N THR A 42 -8.44 -22.08 8.39
CA THR A 42 -7.00 -22.09 8.05
C THR A 42 -6.23 -23.17 8.81
N GLN A 43 -6.82 -23.70 9.88
CA GLN A 43 -6.27 -24.74 10.75
C GLN A 43 -7.38 -25.66 11.22
N SER A 44 -7.11 -26.96 11.36
CA SER A 44 -8.11 -27.97 11.75
C SER A 44 -8.66 -27.80 13.16
N ASP A 45 -7.87 -27.24 14.09
CA ASP A 45 -8.29 -26.96 15.46
C ASP A 45 -9.40 -25.90 15.57
N GLN A 46 -9.64 -25.11 14.52
CA GLN A 46 -10.72 -24.12 14.44
C GLN A 46 -12.09 -24.74 14.17
N ILE A 47 -12.14 -25.94 13.59
CA ILE A 47 -13.37 -26.56 13.06
C ILE A 47 -14.35 -26.90 14.19
N ALA A 48 -13.92 -27.70 15.16
CA ALA A 48 -14.80 -28.14 16.25
C ALA A 48 -15.36 -26.97 17.09
N PRO A 49 -14.56 -25.94 17.45
CA PRO A 49 -15.08 -24.71 18.06
C PRO A 49 -16.11 -23.96 17.18
N ALA A 50 -15.93 -23.90 15.86
CA ALA A 50 -16.85 -23.20 14.98
C ALA A 50 -18.19 -23.93 14.80
N ILE A 51 -18.18 -25.27 14.70
CA ILE A 51 -19.40 -26.09 14.72
C ILE A 51 -20.19 -25.81 16.01
N LYS A 52 -19.53 -25.83 17.17
CA LYS A 52 -20.17 -25.50 18.46
C LYS A 52 -20.76 -24.09 18.52
N GLN A 53 -20.19 -23.15 17.78
CA GLN A 53 -20.70 -21.77 17.67
C GLN A 53 -21.79 -21.61 16.60
N GLY A 54 -22.20 -22.69 15.94
CA GLY A 54 -23.31 -22.69 14.97
C GLY A 54 -22.90 -22.24 13.57
N ALA A 55 -21.68 -22.58 13.13
CA ALA A 55 -21.28 -22.40 11.73
C ALA A 55 -22.18 -23.22 10.80
N TYR A 56 -22.56 -22.64 9.67
CA TYR A 56 -23.46 -23.27 8.67
C TYR A 56 -22.68 -24.01 7.59
N ALA A 57 -21.41 -23.66 7.41
CA ALA A 57 -20.49 -24.37 6.54
C ALA A 57 -19.06 -24.29 7.09
N ILE A 58 -18.25 -25.29 6.76
CA ILE A 58 -16.81 -25.33 7.02
C ILE A 58 -16.10 -25.49 5.68
N ILE A 59 -15.18 -24.59 5.37
CA ILE A 59 -14.35 -24.61 4.15
C ILE A 59 -12.91 -24.85 4.58
N SER A 60 -12.25 -25.88 4.03
CA SER A 60 -10.86 -26.24 4.39
C SER A 60 -10.09 -26.81 3.19
N GLU A 61 -8.76 -26.75 3.25
CA GLU A 61 -7.88 -27.49 2.34
C GLU A 61 -7.75 -28.96 2.74
N GLU A 62 -7.90 -29.25 4.04
CA GLU A 62 -7.74 -30.59 4.59
C GLU A 62 -8.97 -31.48 4.33
N ASP A 63 -8.75 -32.80 4.28
CA ASP A 63 -9.84 -33.77 4.31
C ASP A 63 -10.52 -33.74 5.69
N ILE A 64 -11.75 -33.24 5.73
CA ILE A 64 -12.57 -33.22 6.94
C ILE A 64 -13.54 -34.40 6.88
N THR A 65 -13.54 -35.23 7.91
CA THR A 65 -14.63 -36.20 8.12
C THR A 65 -15.87 -35.44 8.60
N PRO A 66 -16.98 -35.41 7.83
CA PRO A 66 -18.19 -34.72 8.26
C PRO A 66 -18.69 -35.29 9.59
N SER A 67 -18.90 -34.41 10.58
CA SER A 67 -19.34 -34.80 11.93
C SER A 67 -20.77 -34.37 12.24
N ASP A 68 -21.41 -33.64 11.34
CA ASP A 68 -22.72 -33.01 11.53
C ASP A 68 -23.44 -32.94 10.17
N ASP A 69 -24.59 -33.60 10.03
CA ASP A 69 -25.35 -33.66 8.77
C ASP A 69 -26.19 -32.40 8.52
N GLU A 70 -26.27 -31.48 9.49
CA GLU A 70 -26.86 -30.17 9.23
C GLU A 70 -25.87 -29.32 8.42
N ILE A 71 -24.62 -29.24 8.85
CA ILE A 71 -23.58 -28.31 8.38
C ILE A 71 -22.95 -28.77 7.05
N ALA A 72 -22.68 -27.84 6.13
CA ALA A 72 -21.96 -28.15 4.90
C ALA A 72 -20.45 -28.26 5.12
N PHE A 73 -19.83 -29.40 4.78
CA PHE A 73 -18.38 -29.56 4.76
C PHE A 73 -17.87 -29.45 3.33
N ILE A 74 -17.02 -28.47 3.05
CA ILE A 74 -16.54 -28.17 1.69
C ILE A 74 -15.02 -28.20 1.67
N LYS A 75 -14.46 -29.13 0.91
CA LYS A 75 -13.02 -29.21 0.65
C LYS A 75 -12.65 -28.34 -0.55
N VAL A 76 -11.57 -27.58 -0.46
CA VAL A 76 -10.98 -26.83 -1.59
C VAL A 76 -9.52 -27.22 -1.78
N ALA A 77 -8.99 -27.07 -2.99
CA ALA A 77 -7.57 -27.32 -3.23
C ALA A 77 -6.66 -26.20 -2.65
N SER A 78 -7.18 -24.97 -2.54
CA SER A 78 -6.48 -23.83 -1.97
C SER A 78 -7.47 -22.81 -1.41
N LEU A 79 -7.40 -22.55 -0.11
CA LEU A 79 -8.13 -21.51 0.59
C LEU A 79 -7.80 -20.15 0.03
N GLN A 80 -6.52 -19.87 -0.24
CA GLN A 80 -6.11 -18.61 -0.84
C GLN A 80 -6.83 -18.38 -2.18
N THR A 81 -6.91 -19.41 -3.03
CA THR A 81 -7.63 -19.33 -4.30
C THR A 81 -9.14 -19.18 -4.10
N ALA A 82 -9.73 -19.92 -3.16
CA ALA A 82 -11.15 -19.83 -2.82
C ALA A 82 -11.53 -18.41 -2.35
N ILE A 83 -10.72 -17.81 -1.46
CA ILE A 83 -10.89 -16.45 -0.94
C ILE A 83 -10.83 -15.43 -2.09
N ILE A 84 -9.83 -15.52 -2.97
CA ILE A 84 -9.76 -14.63 -4.15
C ILE A 84 -11.02 -14.76 -5.01
N LYS A 85 -11.48 -15.99 -5.30
CA LYS A 85 -12.68 -16.19 -6.13
C LYS A 85 -13.95 -15.62 -5.50
N LEU A 86 -14.11 -15.76 -4.19
CA LEU A 86 -15.22 -15.13 -3.46
C LEU A 86 -15.14 -13.60 -3.54
N MET A 87 -13.96 -13.02 -3.32
CA MET A 87 -13.78 -11.56 -3.46
C MET A 87 -14.09 -11.08 -4.87
N ARG A 88 -13.64 -11.80 -5.91
CA ARG A 88 -13.97 -11.48 -7.31
C ARG A 88 -15.47 -11.53 -7.57
N PHE A 89 -16.14 -12.58 -7.07
CA PHE A 89 -17.58 -12.72 -7.22
C PHE A 89 -18.32 -11.53 -6.59
N GLU A 90 -17.99 -11.19 -5.35
CA GLU A 90 -18.58 -10.03 -4.65
C GLU A 90 -18.26 -8.71 -5.35
N ALA A 91 -17.02 -8.52 -5.80
CA ALA A 91 -16.60 -7.31 -6.50
C ALA A 91 -17.38 -7.09 -7.79
N ILE A 92 -17.62 -8.15 -8.57
CA ILE A 92 -18.45 -8.10 -9.79
C ILE A 92 -19.90 -7.78 -9.43
N HIS A 93 -20.47 -8.52 -8.47
CA HIS A 93 -21.87 -8.34 -8.06
C HIS A 93 -22.14 -6.91 -7.56
N LYS A 94 -21.16 -6.31 -6.87
CA LYS A 94 -21.26 -4.96 -6.31
C LYS A 94 -20.75 -3.86 -7.23
N ASN A 95 -20.25 -4.19 -8.42
CA ASN A 95 -19.59 -3.24 -9.31
C ASN A 95 -18.47 -2.44 -8.60
N ILE A 96 -17.68 -3.12 -7.76
CA ILE A 96 -16.53 -2.50 -7.09
C ILE A 96 -15.54 -2.01 -8.13
N LYS A 97 -15.03 -0.79 -7.94
CA LYS A 97 -14.00 -0.20 -8.77
C LYS A 97 -12.63 -0.42 -8.14
N PHE A 98 -11.66 -0.78 -8.96
CA PHE A 98 -10.28 -0.91 -8.55
C PHE A 98 -9.45 0.16 -9.24
N CYS A 99 -8.56 0.82 -8.51
CA CYS A 99 -7.70 1.87 -9.03
C CYS A 99 -6.24 1.65 -8.63
N ALA A 100 -5.38 1.53 -9.64
CA ALA A 100 -3.94 1.53 -9.46
C ALA A 100 -3.45 2.97 -9.17
N VAL A 101 -2.60 3.08 -8.16
CA VAL A 101 -1.92 4.33 -7.76
C VAL A 101 -0.44 4.03 -7.55
N ASN A 102 0.43 5.04 -7.54
CA ASN A 102 1.82 4.82 -7.15
C ASN A 102 1.97 4.69 -5.61
N PRO A 103 3.11 4.19 -5.12
CA PRO A 103 3.33 3.98 -3.68
C PRO A 103 3.15 5.24 -2.83
N PHE A 104 3.62 6.40 -3.29
CA PHE A 104 3.42 7.67 -2.59
C PHE A 104 1.92 8.00 -2.44
N ILE A 105 1.12 7.84 -3.48
CA ILE A 105 -0.33 8.09 -3.43
C ILE A 105 -1.03 7.08 -2.52
N LYS A 106 -0.64 5.81 -2.51
CA LYS A 106 -1.15 4.84 -1.52
C LYS A 106 -0.86 5.31 -0.09
N ALA A 107 0.39 5.64 0.21
CA ALA A 107 0.79 6.13 1.54
C ALA A 107 0.04 7.42 1.93
N LEU A 108 -0.21 8.30 0.96
CA LEU A 108 -1.02 9.50 1.15
C LEU A 108 -2.48 9.16 1.50
N LEU A 109 -3.09 8.23 0.76
CA LEU A 109 -4.47 7.79 0.98
C LEU A 109 -4.64 7.13 2.36
N GLU A 110 -3.68 6.31 2.78
CA GLU A 110 -3.68 5.64 4.10
C GLU A 110 -3.68 6.64 5.27
N LYS A 111 -2.99 7.77 5.11
CA LYS A 111 -2.93 8.83 6.15
C LYS A 111 -4.02 9.89 6.02
N SER A 112 -4.76 9.90 4.91
CA SER A 112 -5.79 10.90 4.62
C SER A 112 -7.18 10.39 4.99
N HIS A 113 -8.14 11.30 5.07
CA HIS A 113 -9.54 10.90 5.28
C HIS A 113 -10.22 10.66 3.93
N LEU A 114 -10.71 9.43 3.75
CA LEU A 114 -11.57 9.01 2.65
C LEU A 114 -13.00 8.85 3.15
N GLU A 115 -13.97 9.23 2.31
CA GLU A 115 -15.36 8.87 2.55
C GLU A 115 -15.58 7.35 2.44
N LYS A 116 -16.71 6.87 2.99
CA LYS A 116 -17.00 5.44 3.18
C LYS A 116 -17.04 4.61 1.89
N ASN A 117 -17.17 5.25 0.73
CA ASN A 117 -17.18 4.61 -0.58
C ASN A 117 -15.78 4.41 -1.18
N ALA A 118 -14.72 4.70 -0.42
CA ALA A 118 -13.34 4.57 -0.87
C ALA A 118 -12.46 3.92 0.20
N HIS A 119 -11.64 2.97 -0.23
CA HIS A 119 -10.83 2.14 0.64
C HIS A 119 -9.42 1.98 0.06
N VAL A 120 -8.40 1.94 0.91
CA VAL A 120 -7.08 1.43 0.52
C VAL A 120 -7.06 -0.07 0.78
N ILE A 121 -6.57 -0.83 -0.21
CA ILE A 121 -6.36 -2.28 -0.08
C ILE A 121 -5.34 -2.54 1.03
N PRO A 122 -5.71 -3.27 2.10
CA PRO A 122 -4.76 -3.64 3.14
C PRO A 122 -3.87 -4.79 2.65
N GLU A 123 -2.69 -4.90 3.26
CA GLU A 123 -1.75 -5.99 2.96
C GLU A 123 -2.27 -7.36 3.44
N ASN A 124 -3.07 -7.37 4.51
CA ASN A 124 -3.63 -8.59 5.05
C ASN A 124 -4.82 -9.09 4.21
N LEU A 125 -4.70 -10.31 3.67
CA LEU A 125 -5.72 -10.92 2.81
C LEU A 125 -7.08 -11.10 3.50
N THR A 126 -7.09 -11.43 4.79
CA THR A 126 -8.32 -11.60 5.59
C THR A 126 -9.03 -10.27 5.78
N GLU A 127 -8.29 -9.20 6.07
CA GLU A 127 -8.85 -7.85 6.15
C GLU A 127 -9.43 -7.40 4.80
N LEU A 128 -8.68 -7.62 3.71
CA LEU A 128 -9.13 -7.31 2.35
C LEU A 128 -10.42 -8.07 2.01
N PHE A 129 -10.50 -9.36 2.36
CA PHE A 129 -11.71 -10.15 2.19
C PHE A 129 -12.90 -9.51 2.89
N TYR A 130 -12.75 -9.15 4.16
CA TYR A 130 -13.86 -8.52 4.89
C TYR A 130 -14.25 -7.17 4.30
N LYS A 131 -13.29 -6.34 3.87
CA LYS A 131 -13.59 -5.05 3.22
C LYS A 131 -14.38 -5.25 1.92
N ILE A 132 -13.96 -6.16 1.04
CA ILE A 132 -14.68 -6.44 -0.21
C ILE A 132 -16.05 -7.07 0.05
N PHE A 133 -16.11 -8.04 0.95
CA PHE A 133 -17.36 -8.75 1.28
C PHE A 133 -18.41 -7.83 1.92
N HIS A 134 -17.99 -6.77 2.61
CA HIS A 134 -18.89 -5.77 3.22
C HIS A 134 -18.93 -4.43 2.47
N ALA A 135 -18.24 -4.30 1.35
CA ALA A 135 -18.28 -3.10 0.50
C ALA A 135 -19.71 -2.82 0.02
N ASN A 136 -20.00 -1.54 -0.24
CA ASN A 136 -21.25 -1.13 -0.87
C ASN A 136 -21.14 -1.19 -2.41
N LEU A 137 -22.28 -1.00 -3.06
CA LEU A 137 -22.35 -0.89 -4.51
C LEU A 137 -21.47 0.29 -4.98
N PHE A 138 -20.61 0.05 -5.96
CA PHE A 138 -19.69 1.04 -6.55
C PHE A 138 -18.59 1.59 -5.63
N ASP A 139 -18.33 0.96 -4.49
CA ASP A 139 -17.16 1.30 -3.67
C ASP A 139 -15.86 1.18 -4.50
N THR A 140 -14.89 2.03 -4.18
CA THR A 140 -13.60 2.08 -4.86
C THR A 140 -12.46 1.62 -3.96
N PHE A 141 -11.58 0.78 -4.48
CA PHE A 141 -10.41 0.25 -3.80
C PHE A 141 -9.12 0.70 -4.50
N PHE A 142 -8.20 1.29 -3.75
CA PHE A 142 -6.91 1.78 -4.24
C PHE A 142 -5.76 0.84 -3.83
N SER A 143 -4.81 0.62 -4.73
CA SER A 143 -3.58 -0.12 -4.43
C SER A 143 -2.46 0.28 -5.40
N ASP A 144 -1.23 0.13 -4.94
CA ASP A 144 -0.01 0.18 -5.74
C ASP A 144 0.43 -1.20 -6.26
N ASP A 145 -0.04 -2.30 -5.65
CA ASP A 145 0.25 -3.64 -6.11
C ASP A 145 -0.69 -4.07 -7.25
N THR A 146 -0.23 -3.88 -8.48
CA THR A 146 -0.98 -4.30 -9.67
C THR A 146 -1.27 -5.80 -9.72
N ARG A 147 -0.48 -6.65 -9.03
CA ARG A 147 -0.69 -8.11 -8.99
C ARG A 147 -1.93 -8.45 -8.18
N ILE A 148 -2.17 -7.78 -7.04
CA ILE A 148 -3.42 -8.02 -6.29
C ILE A 148 -4.62 -7.49 -7.08
N LEU A 149 -4.50 -6.34 -7.74
CA LEU A 149 -5.57 -5.79 -8.58
C LEU A 149 -5.95 -6.76 -9.71
N GLN A 150 -4.96 -7.32 -10.43
CA GLN A 150 -5.17 -8.32 -11.48
C GLN A 150 -5.82 -9.61 -10.96
N ARG A 151 -5.56 -10.00 -9.71
CA ARG A 151 -6.22 -11.15 -9.08
C ARG A 151 -7.67 -10.88 -8.73
N LEU A 152 -8.01 -9.64 -8.37
CA LEU A 152 -9.37 -9.23 -7.95
C LEU A 152 -10.27 -8.85 -9.12
N SER A 153 -9.70 -8.29 -10.19
CA SER A 153 -10.45 -7.86 -11.36
C SER A 153 -9.58 -7.93 -12.62
N LEU A 154 -10.21 -8.29 -13.74
CA LEU A 154 -9.56 -8.22 -15.06
C LEU A 154 -9.33 -6.78 -15.53
N LEU A 155 -10.11 -5.84 -14.98
CA LEU A 155 -10.07 -4.42 -15.32
C LEU A 155 -9.91 -3.60 -14.04
N TYR A 156 -8.89 -2.76 -13.99
CA TYR A 156 -8.72 -1.72 -12.99
C TYR A 156 -8.38 -0.40 -13.68
N GLU A 157 -8.82 0.70 -13.10
CA GLU A 157 -8.48 2.06 -13.55
C GLU A 157 -7.09 2.45 -13.02
N THR A 158 -6.55 3.57 -13.49
CA THR A 158 -5.31 4.14 -12.97
C THR A 158 -5.51 5.63 -12.75
N ALA A 159 -5.06 6.14 -11.60
CA ALA A 159 -5.00 7.58 -11.37
C ALA A 159 -3.81 8.16 -12.16
N TRP A 160 -4.10 8.87 -13.24
CA TRP A 160 -3.08 9.44 -14.13
C TRP A 160 -2.37 10.62 -13.47
N THR A 161 -1.08 10.80 -13.75
CA THR A 161 -0.33 12.00 -13.33
C THR A 161 -0.75 13.18 -14.20
N ASP A 162 -1.17 14.28 -13.58
CA ASP A 162 -1.42 15.53 -14.30
C ASP A 162 -0.07 16.21 -14.60
N THR A 163 0.19 16.47 -15.88
CA THR A 163 1.45 17.06 -16.36
C THR A 163 1.34 18.57 -16.62
N ASN A 164 0.15 19.14 -16.57
CA ASN A 164 -0.11 20.55 -16.88
C ASN A 164 -0.22 21.43 -15.62
N ILE A 165 0.23 20.93 -14.47
CA ILE A 165 0.06 21.61 -13.19
C ILE A 165 0.95 22.85 -13.10
N SER A 166 0.33 23.96 -12.71
CA SER A 166 1.03 25.16 -12.30
C SER A 166 1.21 25.17 -10.78
N VAL A 167 2.38 24.76 -10.30
CA VAL A 167 2.75 24.90 -8.88
C VAL A 167 3.04 26.37 -8.58
N LEU A 168 2.50 26.88 -7.47
CA LEU A 168 2.61 28.29 -7.08
C LEU A 168 3.70 28.49 -6.03
N ASN A 169 4.44 29.61 -6.12
CA ASN A 169 5.40 30.10 -5.13
C ASN A 169 6.30 29.00 -4.52
N PRO A 170 7.08 28.26 -5.34
CA PRO A 170 7.75 27.07 -4.85
C PRO A 170 9.05 27.40 -4.11
N SER A 171 8.96 27.76 -2.83
CA SER A 171 10.14 28.05 -1.99
C SER A 171 10.87 26.81 -1.50
N SER A 172 10.21 25.64 -1.47
CA SER A 172 10.79 24.36 -1.03
C SER A 172 10.35 23.22 -1.94
N ILE A 173 11.21 22.21 -2.15
CA ILE A 173 10.84 20.96 -2.86
C ILE A 173 10.00 20.01 -2.01
N PHE A 174 9.94 20.22 -0.69
CA PHE A 174 9.29 19.31 0.26
C PHE A 174 7.85 19.69 0.62
N PHE A 175 7.33 20.75 0.00
CA PHE A 175 5.97 21.24 0.17
C PHE A 175 5.41 21.67 -1.18
N THR A 176 4.09 21.59 -1.31
CA THR A 176 3.38 21.96 -2.54
C THR A 176 2.31 22.99 -2.22
N THR A 177 2.28 24.07 -3.00
CA THR A 177 1.16 25.01 -3.04
C THR A 177 0.63 25.03 -4.47
N LEU A 178 -0.67 24.82 -4.64
CA LEU A 178 -1.31 24.74 -5.96
C LEU A 178 -2.77 25.19 -5.92
N ILE A 179 -3.33 25.45 -7.10
CA ILE A 179 -4.77 25.60 -7.29
C ILE A 179 -5.24 24.40 -8.10
N TYR A 180 -6.29 23.73 -7.62
CA TYR A 180 -6.95 22.66 -8.34
C TYR A 180 -8.46 22.84 -8.21
N ASP A 181 -9.17 22.89 -9.34
CA ASP A 181 -10.63 23.05 -9.38
C ASP A 181 -11.13 24.24 -8.54
N ASP A 182 -10.52 25.42 -8.76
CA ASP A 182 -10.76 26.67 -8.03
C ASP A 182 -10.51 26.62 -6.52
N LYS A 183 -9.98 25.50 -6.00
CA LYS A 183 -9.58 25.35 -4.61
C LYS A 183 -8.09 25.61 -4.45
N TYR A 184 -7.75 26.52 -3.54
CA TYR A 184 -6.39 26.81 -3.17
C TYR A 184 -5.89 25.85 -2.09
N TYR A 185 -4.90 25.04 -2.44
CA TYR A 185 -4.19 24.15 -1.52
C TYR A 185 -2.87 24.80 -1.13
N GLN A 186 -2.79 25.28 0.12
CA GLN A 186 -1.64 26.01 0.61
C GLN A 186 -0.72 25.10 1.43
N ASN A 187 0.58 25.15 1.12
CA ASN A 187 1.65 24.55 1.92
C ASN A 187 1.38 23.09 2.33
N LEU A 188 0.89 22.28 1.39
CA LEU A 188 0.69 20.86 1.62
C LEU A 188 2.02 20.20 1.94
N SER A 189 2.03 19.31 2.94
CA SER A 189 3.15 18.43 3.30
C SER A 189 3.38 17.31 2.26
N ILE A 190 3.22 17.66 0.98
CA ILE A 190 3.41 16.81 -0.20
C ILE A 190 4.61 17.37 -0.97
N PRO A 191 5.68 16.59 -1.17
CA PRO A 191 6.81 16.98 -2.02
C PRO A 191 6.39 17.37 -3.43
N ARG A 192 7.06 18.37 -4.02
CA ARG A 192 6.74 18.91 -5.35
C ARG A 192 6.86 17.88 -6.46
N VAL A 193 7.76 16.91 -6.31
CA VAL A 193 7.89 15.77 -7.24
C VAL A 193 6.56 15.02 -7.42
N PHE A 194 5.72 14.98 -6.39
CA PHE A 194 4.44 14.26 -6.41
C PHE A 194 3.21 15.15 -6.67
N ALA A 195 3.39 16.46 -6.91
CA ALA A 195 2.28 17.37 -7.20
C ALA A 195 1.43 16.89 -8.40
N GLY A 196 2.12 16.41 -9.44
CA GLY A 196 1.58 15.70 -10.61
C GLY A 196 0.53 14.66 -10.27
N MET A 197 1.00 13.72 -9.45
CA MET A 197 0.26 12.54 -9.04
C MET A 197 -0.91 12.91 -8.12
N PHE A 198 -0.71 13.91 -7.26
CA PHE A 198 -1.75 14.39 -6.36
C PHE A 198 -2.92 15.04 -7.11
N CYS A 199 -2.68 15.92 -8.08
CA CYS A 199 -3.78 16.46 -8.90
C CYS A 199 -4.48 15.38 -9.72
N GLY A 200 -3.70 14.41 -10.23
CA GLY A 200 -4.22 13.20 -10.84
C GLY A 200 -5.23 12.45 -9.97
N LEU A 201 -4.86 12.21 -8.71
CA LEU A 201 -5.73 11.64 -7.71
C LEU A 201 -6.99 12.49 -7.50
N LEU A 202 -6.86 13.82 -7.33
CA LEU A 202 -8.01 14.71 -7.16
C LEU A 202 -8.99 14.63 -8.34
N GLY A 203 -8.48 14.52 -9.56
CA GLY A 203 -9.29 14.30 -10.77
C GLY A 203 -10.03 12.98 -10.75
N TYR A 204 -9.35 11.91 -10.37
CA TYR A 204 -9.96 10.59 -10.22
C TYR A 204 -11.06 10.59 -9.16
N LEU A 205 -10.80 11.17 -7.99
CA LEU A 205 -11.74 11.25 -6.87
C LEU A 205 -12.98 12.06 -7.25
N LYS A 206 -12.79 13.22 -7.91
CA LYS A 206 -13.89 14.05 -8.42
C LYS A 206 -14.75 13.30 -9.44
N LYS A 207 -14.13 12.65 -10.43
CA LYS A 207 -14.84 11.84 -11.45
C LYS A 207 -15.71 10.75 -10.81
N ASN A 208 -15.25 10.18 -9.69
CA ASN A 208 -15.93 9.08 -9.01
C ASN A 208 -16.79 9.50 -7.80
N ASN A 209 -16.98 10.81 -7.57
CA ASN A 209 -17.73 11.34 -6.42
C ASN A 209 -17.26 10.77 -5.07
N ILE A 210 -15.94 10.76 -4.86
CA ILE A 210 -15.33 10.31 -3.60
C ILE A 210 -14.90 11.55 -2.82
N GLY A 211 -15.51 11.79 -1.65
CA GLY A 211 -15.03 12.84 -0.76
C GLY A 211 -13.68 12.48 -0.15
N PHE A 212 -12.82 13.50 -0.07
CA PHE A 212 -11.44 13.35 0.36
C PHE A 212 -10.95 14.60 1.08
N LYS A 213 -10.35 14.38 2.25
CA LYS A 213 -9.60 15.41 2.98
C LYS A 213 -8.17 14.92 3.14
N VAL A 214 -7.27 15.60 2.43
CA VAL A 214 -5.83 15.37 2.50
C VAL A 214 -5.33 15.51 3.93
N THR A 215 -4.39 14.66 4.32
CA THR A 215 -3.71 14.75 5.60
C THR A 215 -2.84 16.01 5.67
N GLU A 216 -2.71 16.59 6.87
CA GLU A 216 -1.79 17.70 7.14
C GLU A 216 -0.37 17.19 7.47
N SER A 217 -0.28 15.91 7.88
CA SER A 217 0.95 15.23 8.25
C SER A 217 1.83 14.94 7.03
N ARG A 218 3.16 15.00 7.21
CA ARG A 218 4.11 14.57 6.18
C ARG A 218 3.99 13.07 5.92
N ILE A 219 4.04 12.70 4.64
CA ILE A 219 4.25 11.31 4.22
C ILE A 219 5.74 11.04 4.31
N SER A 220 6.13 10.14 5.21
CA SER A 220 7.52 9.92 5.60
C SER A 220 8.15 8.67 4.98
N SER A 221 7.36 7.91 4.21
CA SER A 221 7.81 6.67 3.55
C SER A 221 8.49 6.93 2.21
N HIS A 222 8.27 8.10 1.59
CA HIS A 222 8.82 8.41 0.27
C HIS A 222 9.29 9.87 0.20
N PHE A 223 10.41 10.08 -0.50
CA PHE A 223 11.10 11.38 -0.67
C PHE A 223 11.21 12.20 0.64
N ASP A 224 11.50 11.54 1.76
CA ASP A 224 11.52 12.17 3.08
C ASP A 224 12.94 12.61 3.47
N PRO A 225 13.19 13.91 3.69
CA PRO A 225 14.53 14.38 3.98
C PRO A 225 14.96 14.17 5.44
N VAL A 226 16.19 13.72 5.61
CA VAL A 226 16.98 13.85 6.84
C VAL A 226 17.96 15.00 6.65
N PHE A 227 17.65 16.14 7.26
CA PHE A 227 18.57 17.29 7.28
C PHE A 227 19.78 16.98 8.16
N ILE A 228 20.96 17.38 7.72
CA ILE A 228 22.21 17.05 8.42
C ILE A 228 23.10 18.28 8.66
N ASP A 229 23.85 18.28 9.76
CA ASP A 229 24.90 19.27 10.01
C ASP A 229 26.19 18.96 9.22
N LYS A 230 27.28 19.68 9.52
CA LYS A 230 28.59 19.48 8.89
C LYS A 230 29.19 18.09 9.15
N ASP A 231 28.82 17.45 10.26
CA ASP A 231 29.33 16.18 10.75
C ASP A 231 28.39 15.00 10.44
N PHE A 232 27.43 15.19 9.52
CA PHE A 232 26.40 14.22 9.12
C PHE A 232 25.42 13.83 10.23
N LYS A 233 25.33 14.61 11.31
CA LYS A 233 24.35 14.36 12.36
C LYS A 233 22.98 14.88 11.94
N PRO A 234 21.90 14.11 12.13
CA PRO A 234 20.54 14.57 11.88
C PRO A 234 20.22 15.83 12.69
N VAL A 235 19.64 16.83 12.03
CA VAL A 235 19.15 18.07 12.65
C VAL A 235 17.67 18.28 12.32
N GLY A 236 17.08 19.30 12.96
CA GLY A 236 15.68 19.67 12.72
C GLY A 236 15.38 19.92 11.24
N PHE A 237 14.14 19.61 10.84
CA PHE A 237 13.68 19.79 9.47
C PHE A 237 13.86 21.25 9.02
N GLY A 238 14.53 21.45 7.88
CA GLY A 238 14.78 22.80 7.34
C GLY A 238 15.86 23.60 8.08
N SER A 239 16.50 23.03 9.11
CA SER A 239 17.55 23.71 9.90
C SER A 239 18.93 23.66 9.25
N SER A 240 19.06 23.03 8.08
CA SER A 240 20.31 22.94 7.32
C SER A 240 20.05 23.10 5.83
N PHE A 241 21.07 23.54 5.10
CA PHE A 241 21.05 23.57 3.63
C PHE A 241 21.33 22.20 2.99
N ARG A 242 21.72 21.20 3.80
CA ARG A 242 21.99 19.84 3.31
C ARG A 242 20.97 18.85 3.84
N ALA A 243 20.45 18.01 2.96
CA ALA A 243 19.61 16.88 3.34
C ALA A 243 19.98 15.62 2.56
N VAL A 244 19.89 14.48 3.25
CA VAL A 244 19.90 13.15 2.66
C VAL A 244 18.44 12.70 2.57
N ILE A 245 17.98 12.38 1.37
CA ILE A 245 16.60 11.99 1.09
C ILE A 245 16.58 10.47 0.95
N ALA A 246 15.78 9.80 1.77
CA ALA A 246 15.57 8.37 1.67
C ALA A 246 14.39 8.08 0.73
N GLU A 247 14.59 7.10 -0.17
CA GLU A 247 13.54 6.50 -0.98
C GLU A 247 13.83 5.00 -1.09
N GLU A 248 12.85 4.14 -0.86
CA GLU A 248 13.04 2.68 -0.95
C GLU A 248 12.45 2.09 -2.23
N ASP A 249 11.52 2.80 -2.88
CA ASP A 249 10.90 2.40 -4.12
C ASP A 249 11.74 2.83 -5.33
N GLU A 250 12.12 1.84 -6.15
CA GLU A 250 12.98 2.06 -7.30
C GLU A 250 12.36 2.95 -8.39
N GLU A 251 11.04 2.86 -8.61
CA GLU A 251 10.34 3.64 -9.62
C GLU A 251 10.20 5.11 -9.19
N LEU A 252 9.90 5.33 -7.91
CA LEU A 252 9.89 6.66 -7.31
C LEU A 252 11.30 7.26 -7.29
N PHE A 253 12.33 6.50 -6.91
CA PHE A 253 13.72 6.97 -6.94
C PHE A 253 14.12 7.50 -8.32
N LEU A 254 13.74 6.80 -9.40
CA LEU A 254 13.98 7.26 -10.76
C LEU A 254 13.24 8.58 -11.03
N THR A 255 11.96 8.66 -10.70
CA THR A 255 11.12 9.86 -10.86
C THR A 255 11.71 11.07 -10.13
N GLU A 256 12.16 10.85 -8.90
CA GLU A 256 12.77 11.83 -8.02
C GLU A 256 14.13 12.30 -8.50
N SER A 257 14.95 11.37 -9.02
CA SER A 257 16.25 11.72 -9.60
C SER A 257 16.10 12.65 -10.80
N ILE A 258 15.10 12.41 -11.66
CA ILE A 258 14.77 13.26 -12.80
C ILE A 258 14.27 14.62 -12.32
N PHE A 259 13.40 14.63 -11.31
CA PHE A 259 12.90 15.87 -10.71
C PHE A 259 14.04 16.72 -10.13
N LEU A 260 14.94 16.13 -9.35
CA LEU A 260 16.07 16.84 -8.75
C LEU A 260 16.99 17.44 -9.82
N ARG A 261 17.36 16.69 -10.87
CA ARG A 261 18.19 17.20 -11.98
C ARG A 261 17.58 18.38 -12.74
N ARG A 262 16.24 18.41 -12.85
CA ARG A 262 15.55 19.53 -13.50
C ARG A 262 15.56 20.80 -12.67
N ASN A 263 15.79 20.71 -11.36
CA ASN A 263 15.64 21.82 -10.42
C ASN A 263 16.96 22.28 -9.76
N PHE A 264 18.03 21.49 -9.83
CA PHE A 264 19.33 21.79 -9.20
C PHE A 264 20.48 21.47 -10.13
N SER A 265 21.63 22.12 -9.90
CA SER A 265 22.85 21.83 -10.65
C SER A 265 23.45 20.49 -10.24
N GLU A 266 24.21 19.85 -11.14
CA GLU A 266 24.81 18.53 -10.87
C GLU A 266 25.76 18.56 -9.67
N SER A 267 26.47 19.66 -9.43
CA SER A 267 27.34 19.83 -8.27
C SER A 267 26.59 19.86 -6.94
N GLU A 268 25.30 20.13 -6.95
CA GLU A 268 24.45 20.19 -5.74
C GLU A 268 23.81 18.83 -5.44
N LEU A 269 23.96 17.83 -6.30
CA LEU A 269 23.25 16.57 -6.22
C LEU A 269 24.20 15.38 -6.04
N LYS A 270 23.74 14.38 -5.28
CA LYS A 270 24.31 13.03 -5.22
C LYS A 270 23.17 12.02 -5.34
N PHE A 271 23.41 10.96 -6.09
CA PHE A 271 22.50 9.83 -6.21
C PHE A 271 23.24 8.59 -5.72
N CYS A 272 22.70 7.91 -4.73
CA CYS A 272 23.36 6.80 -4.06
C CYS A 272 22.51 5.54 -4.16
N LEU A 273 23.11 4.46 -4.66
CA LEU A 273 22.45 3.17 -4.87
C LEU A 273 23.24 2.06 -4.16
N PRO A 274 22.59 1.01 -3.63
CA PRO A 274 23.28 -0.19 -3.19
C PRO A 274 24.13 -0.77 -4.32
N LYS A 275 25.30 -1.34 -4.01
CA LYS A 275 26.25 -1.84 -5.02
C LYS A 275 25.66 -2.82 -6.03
N ASP A 276 24.78 -3.70 -5.58
CA ASP A 276 24.16 -4.71 -6.43
C ASP A 276 22.92 -4.20 -7.18
N ASN A 277 22.59 -2.92 -7.04
CA ASN A 277 21.43 -2.33 -7.70
C ASN A 277 21.67 -2.14 -9.21
N THR A 278 20.62 -2.35 -10.00
CA THR A 278 20.71 -2.32 -11.48
C THR A 278 20.11 -1.06 -12.11
N LEU A 279 19.58 -0.14 -11.30
CA LEU A 279 19.01 1.11 -11.78
C LEU A 279 20.04 1.96 -12.50
N LYS A 280 19.64 2.46 -13.66
CA LYS A 280 20.48 3.31 -14.50
C LYS A 280 20.25 4.77 -14.15
N VAL A 281 21.04 5.27 -13.19
CA VAL A 281 21.09 6.68 -12.83
C VAL A 281 22.48 7.23 -13.14
N GLU A 282 22.53 8.26 -13.97
CA GLU A 282 23.79 8.88 -14.40
C GLU A 282 24.61 9.39 -13.21
N ASN A 283 25.93 9.18 -13.20
CA ASN A 283 26.81 9.60 -12.09
C ASN A 283 26.37 9.08 -10.70
N ALA A 284 25.66 7.96 -10.64
CA ALA A 284 25.31 7.33 -9.37
C ALA A 284 26.56 6.82 -8.63
N ILE A 285 26.52 6.97 -7.32
CA ILE A 285 27.53 6.48 -6.37
C ILE A 285 27.00 5.19 -5.78
N PHE A 286 27.74 4.11 -5.95
CA PHE A 286 27.37 2.80 -5.42
C PHE A 286 27.99 2.61 -4.03
N TYR A 287 27.19 2.16 -3.05
CA TYR A 287 27.65 1.92 -1.68
C TYR A 287 27.46 0.44 -1.28
N GLU A 288 28.40 -0.06 -0.47
CA GLU A 288 28.29 -1.37 0.19
C GLU A 288 27.56 -1.24 1.53
N ASN A 289 27.78 -0.12 2.22
CA ASN A 289 27.22 0.20 3.52
C ASN A 289 26.73 1.66 3.56
N LEU A 290 25.60 1.92 4.22
CA LEU A 290 25.04 3.27 4.36
C LEU A 290 25.98 4.26 5.08
N ASP A 291 26.92 3.80 5.90
CA ASP A 291 27.93 4.66 6.53
C ASP A 291 28.82 5.38 5.50
N GLU A 292 28.93 4.84 4.28
CA GLU A 292 29.67 5.47 3.20
C GLU A 292 29.04 6.80 2.75
N ILE A 293 27.74 7.02 3.02
CA ILE A 293 27.05 8.28 2.78
C ILE A 293 27.71 9.44 3.55
N LYS A 294 28.31 9.16 4.72
CA LYS A 294 29.06 10.16 5.52
C LYS A 294 30.34 10.66 4.84
N LYS A 295 30.78 10.01 3.76
CA LYS A 295 31.95 10.42 2.95
C LYS A 295 31.57 11.41 1.84
N LEU A 296 30.27 11.62 1.57
CA LEU A 296 29.83 12.53 0.53
C LEU A 296 30.30 13.96 0.82
N GLN A 297 30.73 14.65 -0.23
CA GLN A 297 31.16 16.04 -0.17
C GLN A 297 30.41 16.85 -1.22
N ASN A 298 30.27 18.16 -0.95
CA ASN A 298 29.74 19.15 -1.89
C ASN A 298 28.39 18.71 -2.49
N PHE A 299 27.32 18.87 -1.71
CA PHE A 299 25.95 18.64 -2.15
C PHE A 299 24.98 19.46 -1.31
N VAL A 300 23.80 19.72 -1.88
CA VAL A 300 22.59 20.22 -1.21
C VAL A 300 21.68 19.04 -0.92
N TYR A 301 21.44 18.17 -1.91
CA TYR A 301 20.63 16.96 -1.75
C TYR A 301 21.39 15.70 -2.16
N ALA A 302 21.32 14.69 -1.31
CA ALA A 302 21.75 13.33 -1.64
C ALA A 302 20.52 12.42 -1.62
N LEU A 303 20.09 11.89 -2.76
CA LEU A 303 19.00 10.92 -2.84
C LEU A 303 19.60 9.50 -2.71
N VAL A 304 19.16 8.73 -1.73
CA VAL A 304 19.73 7.43 -1.35
C VAL A 304 18.65 6.36 -1.39
N LEU A 305 18.89 5.29 -2.16
CA LEU A 305 17.93 4.18 -2.30
C LEU A 305 18.00 3.27 -1.07
N CYS A 306 17.23 3.58 -0.03
CA CYS A 306 17.25 2.87 1.25
C CYS A 306 15.98 3.17 2.08
N LYS A 307 15.76 2.36 3.12
CA LYS A 307 14.77 2.68 4.14
C LYS A 307 15.23 3.84 5.00
N LYS A 308 14.29 4.71 5.37
CA LYS A 308 14.60 5.89 6.19
C LYS A 308 15.13 5.50 7.57
N GLU A 309 14.59 4.45 8.18
CA GLU A 309 15.03 3.95 9.48
C GLU A 309 16.50 3.52 9.44
N GLU A 310 16.88 2.77 8.41
CA GLU A 310 18.27 2.32 8.20
C GLU A 310 19.22 3.50 7.98
N LEU A 311 18.78 4.52 7.23
CA LEU A 311 19.54 5.76 7.05
C LEU A 311 19.74 6.50 8.37
N LEU A 312 18.70 6.64 9.19
CA LEU A 312 18.77 7.30 10.49
C LEU A 312 19.70 6.56 11.45
N ASP A 313 19.64 5.24 11.47
CA ASP A 313 20.51 4.40 12.28
C ASP A 313 21.98 4.58 11.87
N SER A 314 22.26 4.54 10.57
CA SER A 314 23.60 4.83 10.06
C SER A 314 24.06 6.23 10.46
N LEU A 315 23.29 7.29 10.18
CA LEU A 315 23.69 8.66 10.49
C LEU A 315 23.88 8.92 11.99
N SER A 316 23.17 8.20 12.85
CA SER A 316 23.25 8.33 14.32
C SER A 316 24.42 7.57 14.93
N GLN A 317 24.98 6.57 14.24
CA GLN A 317 26.20 5.89 14.67
C GLN A 317 27.38 6.86 14.62
N SER A 318 27.84 7.25 15.80
CA SER A 318 29.09 8.01 15.96
C SER A 318 30.22 7.19 15.36
N LYS A 319 31.13 7.81 14.59
CA LYS A 319 32.40 7.15 14.29
C LYS A 319 33.03 6.79 15.65
N GLU A 320 33.02 5.52 16.03
CA GLU A 320 34.06 5.03 16.91
C GLU A 320 35.35 5.40 16.19
N GLN A 321 36.03 6.42 16.72
CA GLN A 321 37.40 6.68 16.35
C GLN A 321 38.10 5.35 16.58
N GLY A 322 38.51 4.71 15.49
CA GLY A 322 39.57 3.73 15.52
C GLY A 322 40.81 4.43 16.06
N GLY A 323 40.87 4.57 17.38
CA GLY A 323 42.06 4.89 18.12
C GLY A 323 42.94 3.66 18.02
N LEU A 324 43.83 3.65 17.04
CA LEU A 324 44.96 2.74 16.98
C LEU A 324 46.19 3.58 16.66
N PHE A 325 46.98 3.79 17.72
CA PHE A 325 48.43 4.03 17.77
C PHE A 325 49.01 5.31 17.16
#